data_AF-A0A5P2BFG3-F1
#
_entry.id   AF-A0A5P2BFG3-F1
#
_cell.length_a   1.000
_cell.length_b   1.000
_cell.length_c   1.000
_cell.angle_alpha   90.00
_cell.angle_beta   90.00
_cell.angle_gamma   90.00
#
_symmetry.space_group_name_H-M   'P 1'
#
loop_
_entity.id
_entity.type
_entity.pdbx_description
1 polymer ?
#
loop_
_entity_poly.entity_id
_entity_poly.type
_entity_poly.pdbx_seq_one_letter_code
_entity_poly.pdbx_strand_id
1 'polypeptide(L)'
;MSLSDTQRSVTVTIKSGPERDDWAAAFKGAAYEVYDDVATFFGFERESVTTLSLHELVSEASKTAQGVATVVRDLGATVVPAAQPAAPGEDPWTAAQTAPAREQGSAASLLEQINACVTTEDLKRLWARNQDAFADQAVMDAWKARGRALKAASE
;
A
#
# COMPACT_ATOMS: atom_id res chain seq x y z
N MET A 1 22.11 -5.59 49.93
CA MET A 1 21.44 -4.34 49.55
C MET A 1 21.32 -4.34 48.04
N SER A 2 20.19 -4.81 47.50
CA SER A 2 19.90 -4.71 46.07
C SER A 2 19.42 -3.29 45.79
N LEU A 3 20.22 -2.52 45.04
CA LEU A 3 19.74 -1.34 44.36
C LEU A 3 18.76 -1.83 43.30
N SER A 4 17.46 -1.70 43.57
CA SER A 4 16.44 -1.80 42.54
C SER A 4 16.69 -0.65 41.57
N ASP A 5 17.48 -0.91 40.52
CA ASP A 5 17.63 -0.01 39.39
C ASP A 5 16.22 0.19 38.83
N THR A 6 15.61 1.33 39.17
CA THR A 6 14.29 1.68 38.67
C THR A 6 14.50 2.10 37.22
N GLN A 7 14.62 1.11 36.36
CA GLN A 7 14.79 1.30 34.92
C GLN A 7 13.63 2.19 34.44
N ARG A 8 13.94 3.44 34.08
CA ARG A 8 12.93 4.41 33.64
C ARG A 8 12.26 3.87 32.38
N SER A 9 10.98 3.51 32.50
CA SER A 9 10.18 3.06 31.36
C SER A 9 9.70 4.26 30.56
N VAL A 10 9.76 4.15 29.23
CA VAL A 10 9.19 5.11 28.29
C VAL A 10 7.95 4.48 27.65
N THR A 11 6.96 5.31 27.31
CA THR A 11 5.82 4.90 26.50
C THR A 11 5.75 5.81 25.28
N VAL A 12 5.73 5.21 24.09
CA VAL A 12 5.59 5.89 22.81
C VAL A 12 4.28 5.44 22.20
N THR A 13 3.53 6.37 21.62
CA THR A 13 2.32 6.06 20.85
C THR A 13 2.38 6.77 19.53
N ILE A 14 2.30 6.01 18.45
CA ILE A 14 2.30 6.51 17.07
C ILE A 14 0.92 6.25 16.48
N LYS A 15 0.32 7.27 15.86
CA LYS A 15 -1.01 7.23 15.26
C LYS A 15 -0.93 7.44 13.76
N SER A 16 -1.79 6.76 13.01
CA SER A 16 -1.87 6.94 11.56
C SER A 16 -2.58 8.23 11.14
N GLY A 17 -3.40 8.80 12.02
CA GLY A 17 -4.09 10.05 11.75
C GLY A 17 -4.87 10.58 12.96
N PRO A 18 -5.61 11.69 12.78
CA PRO A 18 -6.33 12.35 13.85
C PRO A 18 -7.69 11.71 14.14
N GLU A 19 -8.21 10.85 13.26
CA GLU A 19 -9.55 10.29 13.38
C GLU A 19 -9.62 9.21 14.45
N ARG A 20 -10.83 8.94 14.96
CA ARG A 20 -11.03 7.91 15.98
C ARG A 20 -10.80 6.49 15.46
N ASP A 21 -11.09 6.27 14.19
CA ASP A 21 -10.97 4.96 13.54
C ASP A 21 -9.57 4.74 12.93
N ASP A 22 -8.68 5.74 13.04
CA ASP A 22 -7.27 5.59 12.71
C ASP A 22 -6.57 4.64 13.68
N TRP A 23 -5.65 3.84 13.15
CA TRP A 23 -4.92 2.89 13.98
C TRP A 23 -3.85 3.60 14.81
N ALA A 24 -3.52 3.01 15.96
CA ALA A 24 -2.45 3.45 16.83
C ALA A 24 -1.62 2.26 17.30
N ALA A 25 -0.30 2.42 17.32
CA ALA A 25 0.62 1.47 17.94
C ALA A 25 1.22 2.11 19.20
N ALA A 26 1.24 1.35 20.29
CA ALA A 26 1.81 1.78 21.57
C ALA A 26 2.94 0.84 21.97
N PHE A 27 4.09 1.41 22.32
CA PHE A 27 5.31 0.73 22.71
C PHE A 27 5.69 1.15 24.11
N LYS A 28 6.01 0.20 24.99
CA LYS A 28 6.34 0.49 26.40
C LYS A 28 7.46 -0.42 26.88
N GLY A 29 8.51 0.18 27.41
CA GLY A 29 9.69 -0.55 27.89
C GLY A 29 10.82 0.40 28.26
N ALA A 30 12.04 -0.10 28.36
CA ALA A 30 13.21 0.78 28.37
C ALA A 30 13.33 1.50 27.03
N ALA A 31 14.02 2.65 27.05
CA ALA A 31 14.19 3.48 25.85
C ALA A 31 14.84 2.71 24.68
N TYR A 32 15.79 1.81 24.94
CA TYR A 32 16.44 1.00 23.90
C TYR A 32 15.53 -0.10 23.34
N GLU A 33 14.68 -0.71 24.17
CA GLU A 33 13.70 -1.71 23.73
C GLU A 33 12.64 -1.04 22.85
N VAL A 34 12.10 0.09 23.32
CA VAL A 34 11.12 0.89 22.55
C VAL A 34 11.72 1.36 21.23
N TYR A 35 13.01 1.70 21.21
CA TYR A 35 13.71 2.07 19.98
C TYR A 35 13.73 0.92 18.97
N ASP A 36 14.19 -0.27 19.38
CA ASP A 36 14.27 -1.45 18.53
C ASP A 36 12.87 -1.91 18.06
N ASP A 37 11.87 -1.82 18.94
CA ASP A 37 10.48 -2.16 18.63
C ASP A 37 9.91 -1.22 17.56
N VAL A 38 10.12 0.10 17.69
CA VAL A 38 9.67 1.08 16.69
C VAL A 38 10.38 0.85 15.36
N ALA A 39 11.70 0.66 15.36
CA ALA A 39 12.45 0.39 14.13
C ALA A 39 11.93 -0.86 13.40
N THR A 40 11.71 -1.94 14.15
CA THR A 40 11.22 -3.21 13.61
C THR A 40 9.79 -3.10 13.10
N PHE A 41 8.89 -2.46 13.87
CA PHE A 41 7.48 -2.33 13.51
C PHE A 41 7.27 -1.54 12.21
N PHE A 42 8.05 -0.49 12.00
CA PHE A 42 7.98 0.36 10.80
C PHE A 42 8.90 -0.11 9.67
N GLY A 43 9.62 -1.23 9.85
CA GLY A 43 10.48 -1.80 8.81
C GLY A 43 11.71 -0.95 8.48
N PHE A 44 12.19 -0.14 9.42
CA PHE A 44 13.40 0.64 9.21
C PHE A 44 14.64 -0.26 9.28
N GLU A 45 15.56 -0.09 8.33
CA GLU A 45 16.85 -0.75 8.38
C GLU A 45 17.64 -0.24 9.58
N ARG A 46 18.07 -1.16 10.45
CA ARG A 46 18.77 -0.84 11.70
C ARG A 46 19.96 0.08 11.46
N GLU A 47 20.77 -0.21 10.44
CA GLU A 47 21.94 0.60 10.07
C GLU A 47 21.57 2.04 9.71
N SER A 48 20.46 2.24 9.01
CA SER A 48 19.96 3.54 8.56
C SER A 48 19.41 4.40 9.69
N VAL A 49 18.91 3.79 10.78
CA VAL A 49 18.35 4.53 11.91
C VAL A 49 19.29 4.68 13.10
N THR A 50 20.36 3.89 13.20
CA THR A 50 21.28 3.91 14.38
C THR A 50 21.86 5.27 14.76
N THR A 51 21.87 6.24 13.85
CA THR A 51 22.32 7.62 14.10
C THR A 51 21.23 8.52 14.68
N LEU A 52 19.96 8.11 14.58
CA LEU A 52 18.80 8.81 15.10
C LEU A 52 18.62 8.52 16.58
N SER A 53 18.31 9.54 17.34
CA SER A 53 17.78 9.38 18.69
C SER A 53 16.33 8.87 18.66
N LEU A 54 15.81 8.42 19.81
CA LEU A 54 14.45 7.90 19.91
C LEU A 54 13.38 8.90 19.43
N HIS A 55 13.54 10.19 19.71
CA HIS A 55 12.55 11.19 19.28
C HIS A 55 12.55 11.40 17.75
N GLU A 56 13.73 11.34 17.12
CA GLU A 56 13.87 11.42 15.65
C GLU A 56 13.26 10.18 14.99
N LEU A 57 13.58 8.99 15.50
CA LEU A 57 12.99 7.74 15.02
C LEU A 57 11.46 7.76 15.11
N VAL A 58 10.91 8.20 16.25
CA VAL A 58 9.45 8.30 16.45
C VAL A 58 8.82 9.35 15.52
N SER A 59 9.53 10.44 15.23
CA SER A 59 9.09 11.46 14.26
C SER A 59 9.01 10.89 12.84
N GLU A 60 10.05 10.18 12.39
CA GLU A 60 10.08 9.54 11.07
C GLU A 60 9.04 8.42 10.94
N ALA A 61 8.86 7.62 12.00
CA ALA A 61 7.80 6.61 12.07
C ALA A 61 6.41 7.24 11.96
N SER A 62 6.18 8.36 12.64
CA SER A 62 4.90 9.09 12.60
C SER A 62 4.60 9.64 11.21
N LYS A 63 5.59 10.25 10.53
CA LYS A 63 5.44 10.72 9.15
C LYS A 63 5.11 9.58 8.20
N THR A 64 5.76 8.43 8.38
CA THR A 64 5.50 7.23 7.58
C THR A 64 4.08 6.72 7.79
N ALA A 65 3.63 6.59 9.05
CA ALA A 65 2.27 6.17 9.39
C ALA A 65 1.20 7.08 8.75
N GLN A 66 1.40 8.40 8.86
CA GLN A 66 0.50 9.41 8.31
C GLN A 66 0.53 9.44 6.78
N GLY A 67 1.71 9.34 6.17
CA GLY A 67 1.86 9.31 4.72
C GLY A 67 1.13 8.10 4.11
N VAL A 68 1.30 6.91 4.70
CA VAL A 68 0.59 5.69 4.26
C VAL A 68 -0.92 5.85 4.42
N ALA A 69 -1.39 6.37 5.56
CA ALA A 69 -2.81 6.57 5.79
C ALA A 69 -3.45 7.52 4.77
N THR A 70 -2.78 8.64 4.47
CA THR A 70 -3.22 9.59 3.44
C THR A 70 -3.28 8.93 2.07
N VAL A 71 -2.25 8.19 1.66
CA VAL A 71 -2.23 7.51 0.35
C VAL A 71 -3.34 6.46 0.23
N VAL A 72 -3.53 5.63 1.27
CA VAL A 72 -4.60 4.61 1.27
C VAL A 72 -5.98 5.26 1.25
N ARG A 73 -6.20 6.29 2.07
CA ARG A 73 -7.50 6.95 2.23
C ARG A 73 -7.87 7.79 1.01
N ASP A 74 -6.98 8.67 0.58
CA ASP A 74 -7.31 9.70 -0.40
C ASP A 74 -7.19 9.18 -1.84
N LEU A 75 -6.32 8.20 -2.08
CA LEU A 75 -6.09 7.62 -3.40
C LEU A 75 -6.72 6.24 -3.58
N GLY A 76 -7.39 5.71 -2.55
CA GLY A 76 -7.95 4.35 -2.57
C GLY A 76 -6.88 3.26 -2.75
N ALA A 77 -5.62 3.59 -2.44
CA ALA A 77 -4.50 2.68 -2.61
C ALA A 77 -4.55 1.55 -1.57
N THR A 78 -3.89 0.43 -1.88
CA THR A 78 -3.73 -0.67 -0.94
C THR A 78 -2.26 -0.99 -0.74
N VAL A 79 -1.88 -1.35 0.48
CA VAL A 79 -0.51 -1.75 0.79
C VAL A 79 -0.28 -3.14 0.22
N VAL A 80 0.65 -3.25 -0.74
CA VAL A 80 1.09 -4.54 -1.27
C VAL A 80 2.29 -5.01 -0.45
N PRO A 81 2.26 -6.21 0.15
CA PRO A 81 3.43 -6.78 0.82
C PRO A 81 4.61 -6.82 -0.15
N ALA A 82 5.78 -6.37 0.28
CA ALA A 82 6.98 -6.42 -0.55
C ALA A 82 7.21 -7.86 -1.01
N ALA A 83 7.23 -8.08 -2.33
CA ALA A 83 7.77 -9.32 -2.88
C ALA A 83 9.26 -9.37 -2.55
N GLN A 84 9.75 -10.56 -2.24
CA GLN A 84 11.16 -10.80 -1.93
C GLN A 84 12.06 -10.14 -2.99
N PRO A 85 13.16 -9.45 -2.59
CA PRO A 85 13.95 -8.69 -3.55
C PRO A 85 14.36 -9.59 -4.72
N ALA A 86 14.11 -9.11 -5.95
CA ALA A 86 14.53 -9.80 -7.15
C ALA A 86 16.04 -10.03 -7.09
N ALA A 87 16.49 -11.19 -7.57
CA ALA A 87 17.91 -11.53 -7.56
C ALA A 87 18.73 -10.46 -8.30
N PRO A 88 20.00 -10.22 -7.92
CA PRO A 88 20.82 -9.19 -8.55
C PRO A 88 20.94 -9.46 -10.05
N GLY A 89 20.35 -8.60 -10.88
CA GLY A 89 20.38 -8.70 -12.35
C GLY A 89 19.01 -8.66 -13.01
N GLU A 90 17.90 -8.78 -12.28
CA GLU A 90 16.56 -8.55 -12.82
C GLU A 90 16.22 -7.05 -12.74
N ASP A 91 15.86 -6.46 -13.88
CA ASP A 91 15.30 -5.12 -13.90
C ASP A 91 14.03 -5.11 -13.03
N PRO A 92 13.96 -4.28 -11.97
CA PRO A 92 12.84 -4.25 -11.04
C PRO A 92 11.50 -3.95 -11.75
N TRP A 93 11.54 -3.30 -12.91
CA TRP A 93 10.36 -3.08 -13.75
C TRP A 93 9.83 -4.36 -14.40
N THR A 94 10.71 -5.33 -14.67
CA THR A 94 10.34 -6.61 -15.28
C THR A 94 9.85 -7.59 -14.22
N ALA A 95 10.50 -7.65 -13.05
CA ALA A 95 10.08 -8.50 -11.94
C ALA A 95 8.71 -8.12 -11.35
N ALA A 96 8.37 -6.82 -11.36
CA ALA A 96 7.04 -6.34 -10.96
C ALA A 96 5.92 -6.79 -11.92
N GLN A 97 6.23 -7.07 -13.19
CA GLN A 97 5.26 -7.55 -14.19
C GLN A 97 5.04 -9.06 -14.13
N THR A 98 5.97 -9.82 -13.54
CA THR A 98 5.88 -11.29 -13.40
C THR A 98 5.36 -11.76 -12.05
N ALA A 99 5.18 -10.87 -11.07
CA ALA A 99 4.49 -11.22 -9.84
C ALA A 99 3.03 -11.60 -10.16
N PRO A 100 2.52 -12.76 -9.69
CA PRO A 100 1.13 -13.12 -9.93
C PRO A 100 0.26 -12.06 -9.26
N ALA A 101 -0.50 -11.33 -10.09
CA ALA A 101 -1.51 -10.39 -9.65
C ALA A 101 -2.44 -11.10 -8.68
N ARG A 102 -2.23 -10.87 -7.38
CA ARG A 102 -3.06 -11.43 -6.33
C ARG A 102 -4.34 -10.61 -6.32
N GLU A 103 -5.32 -11.10 -7.09
CA GLU A 103 -6.73 -10.71 -7.15
C GLU A 103 -7.06 -9.44 -6.36
N GLN A 104 -6.59 -8.30 -6.88
CA GLN A 104 -7.13 -7.01 -6.49
C GLN A 104 -8.55 -6.95 -7.05
N GLY A 105 -9.49 -6.61 -6.17
CA GLY A 105 -10.93 -6.76 -6.32
C GLY A 105 -11.43 -6.48 -7.74
N SER A 106 -12.44 -7.25 -8.13
CA SER A 106 -13.00 -7.38 -9.49
C SER A 106 -13.02 -6.12 -10.36
N ALA A 107 -13.16 -4.92 -9.79
CA ALA A 107 -13.10 -3.63 -10.49
C ALA A 107 -11.72 -3.30 -11.09
N ALA A 108 -10.61 -3.48 -10.36
CA ALA A 108 -9.25 -3.21 -10.87
C ALA A 108 -8.89 -4.20 -11.99
N SER A 109 -9.22 -5.48 -11.79
CA SER A 109 -9.08 -6.50 -12.84
C SER A 109 -9.97 -6.24 -14.06
N LEU A 110 -11.17 -5.69 -13.87
CA LEU A 110 -12.09 -5.39 -14.97
C LEU A 110 -11.62 -4.19 -15.81
N LEU A 111 -11.03 -3.16 -15.20
CA LEU A 111 -10.46 -2.02 -15.92
C LEU A 111 -9.31 -2.45 -16.84
N GLU A 112 -8.45 -3.36 -16.37
CA GLU A 112 -7.40 -3.96 -17.20
C GLU A 112 -7.99 -4.79 -18.36
N GLN A 113 -9.01 -5.60 -18.07
CA GLN A 113 -9.70 -6.39 -19.10
C GLN A 113 -10.40 -5.51 -20.15
N ILE A 114 -10.95 -4.36 -19.76
CA ILE A 114 -11.52 -3.36 -20.69
C ILE A 114 -10.40 -2.82 -21.60
N ASN A 115 -9.25 -2.44 -21.05
CA ASN A 115 -8.13 -1.95 -21.85
C ASN A 115 -7.52 -3.01 -22.79
N ALA A 116 -7.56 -4.27 -22.38
CA ALA A 116 -7.09 -5.39 -23.20
C ALA A 116 -8.02 -5.75 -24.36
N CYS A 117 -9.29 -5.32 -24.35
CA CYS A 117 -10.24 -5.64 -25.42
C CYS A 117 -9.81 -5.01 -26.76
N VAL A 118 -9.61 -5.85 -27.78
CA VAL A 118 -9.17 -5.42 -29.13
C VAL A 118 -10.31 -5.34 -30.13
N THR A 119 -11.49 -5.89 -29.81
CA THR A 119 -12.68 -5.79 -30.66
C THR A 119 -13.90 -5.32 -29.88
N THR A 120 -14.85 -4.73 -30.60
CA THR A 120 -16.15 -4.31 -30.05
C THR A 120 -16.96 -5.50 -29.53
N GLU A 121 -16.78 -6.69 -30.11
CA GLU A 121 -17.46 -7.92 -29.67
C GLU A 121 -16.89 -8.45 -28.35
N ASP A 122 -15.58 -8.33 -28.12
CA ASP A 122 -14.96 -8.67 -26.83
C ASP A 122 -15.44 -7.73 -25.73
N LEU A 123 -15.54 -6.44 -26.05
CA LEU A 123 -16.03 -5.42 -25.12
C LEU A 123 -17.51 -5.64 -24.71
N LYS A 124 -18.36 -6.11 -25.64
CA LYS A 124 -19.75 -6.49 -25.36
C LYS A 124 -19.85 -7.76 -24.52
N ARG A 125 -19.03 -8.78 -24.81
CA ARG A 125 -18.98 -10.02 -24.02
C ARG A 125 -18.49 -9.77 -22.59
N LEU A 126 -17.51 -8.87 -22.44
CA LEU A 126 -17.01 -8.48 -21.14
C LEU A 126 -18.08 -7.77 -20.31
N TRP A 127 -18.87 -6.88 -20.93
CA TRP A 127 -20.01 -6.24 -20.27
C TRP A 127 -21.07 -7.26 -19.83
N ALA A 128 -21.47 -8.17 -20.72
CA ALA A 128 -22.51 -9.16 -20.42
C ALA A 128 -22.14 -10.10 -19.25
N ARG A 129 -20.85 -10.37 -19.04
CA ARG A 129 -20.34 -11.24 -17.96
C ARG A 129 -20.15 -10.52 -16.63
N ASN A 130 -20.07 -9.19 -16.63
CA ASN A 130 -19.66 -8.41 -15.46
C ASN A 130 -20.65 -7.28 -15.15
N GLN A 131 -21.94 -7.44 -15.47
CA GLN A 131 -22.94 -6.37 -15.35
C GLN A 131 -22.95 -5.70 -13.97
N ASP A 132 -22.77 -6.45 -12.89
CA ASP A 132 -22.73 -5.92 -11.52
C ASP A 132 -21.58 -4.93 -11.30
N ALA A 133 -20.43 -5.14 -11.94
CA ALA A 133 -19.26 -4.28 -11.83
C ALA A 133 -19.38 -2.98 -12.64
N PHE A 134 -20.35 -2.90 -13.57
CA PHE A 134 -20.65 -1.68 -14.32
C PHE A 134 -21.53 -0.68 -13.55
N ALA A 135 -21.88 -0.98 -12.30
CA ALA A 135 -22.42 -0.01 -11.37
C ALA A 135 -21.37 1.03 -10.93
N ASP A 136 -20.08 0.70 -11.06
CA ASP A 136 -18.96 1.62 -10.82
C ASP A 136 -18.78 2.58 -11.99
N GLN A 137 -18.75 3.88 -11.68
CA GLN A 137 -18.59 4.96 -12.65
C GLN A 137 -17.25 4.88 -13.41
N ALA A 138 -16.17 4.49 -12.74
CA ALA A 138 -14.84 4.39 -13.35
C ALA A 138 -14.80 3.27 -14.40
N VAL A 139 -15.44 2.14 -14.12
CA VAL A 139 -15.58 1.00 -15.05
C VAL A 139 -16.39 1.42 -16.27
N MET A 140 -17.49 2.14 -16.07
CA MET A 140 -18.33 2.63 -17.17
C MET A 140 -17.59 3.63 -18.07
N ASP A 141 -16.80 4.53 -17.47
CA ASP A 141 -16.04 5.53 -18.21
C ASP A 141 -14.89 4.91 -19.02
N ALA A 142 -14.17 3.94 -18.43
CA ALA A 142 -13.16 3.16 -19.14
C ALA A 142 -13.76 2.38 -20.32
N TRP A 143 -14.90 1.74 -20.13
CA TRP A 143 -15.59 1.00 -21.19
C TRP A 143 -16.04 1.91 -22.34
N LYS A 144 -16.62 3.07 -22.03
CA LYS A 144 -16.99 4.07 -23.04
C LYS A 144 -15.76 4.60 -23.78
N ALA A 145 -14.67 4.86 -23.06
CA ALA A 145 -13.41 5.32 -23.66
C ALA A 145 -12.84 4.28 -24.62
N ARG A 146 -12.79 3.01 -24.22
CA ARG A 146 -12.31 1.93 -25.08
C ARG A 146 -13.21 1.71 -26.30
N GLY A 147 -14.53 1.73 -26.12
CA GLY A 147 -15.48 1.62 -27.23
C GLY A 147 -15.30 2.72 -28.29
N ARG A 148 -15.03 3.96 -27.85
CA ARG A 148 -14.68 5.07 -28.77
C ARG A 148 -13.37 4.82 -29.51
N ALA A 149 -12.32 4.35 -28.81
CA ALA A 149 -11.02 4.07 -29.41
C ALA A 149 -11.10 2.96 -30.47
N LEU A 150 -11.85 1.88 -30.18
CA LEU A 150 -12.05 0.77 -31.13
C LEU A 150 -12.85 1.19 -32.36
N LYS A 151 -13.85 2.08 -32.19
CA LYS A 151 -14.60 2.64 -33.31
C LYS A 151 -13.72 3.54 -34.19
N ALA A 152 -12.90 4.39 -33.58
CA ALA A 152 -11.97 5.27 -34.28
C ALA A 152 -10.83 4.50 -34.99
N ALA A 153 -10.46 3.32 -34.49
CA ALA A 153 -9.48 2.44 -35.14
C ALA A 153 -10.08 1.56 -36.26
N SER A 154 -11.41 1.57 -36.43
CA SER A 154 -12.13 0.82 -37.47
C SER A 154 -12.64 1.71 -38.61
N GLU A 155 -12.35 3.01 -38.58
CA GLU A 155 -12.51 3.99 -39.66
C GLU A 155 -11.18 4.20 -40.38
#